data_AF-A0A7S1M4D8-F1
#
_entry.id   AF-A0A7S1M4D8-F1
#
_cell.length_a   1.000
_cell.length_b   1.000
_cell.length_c   1.000
_cell.angle_alpha   90.00
_cell.angle_beta   90.00
_cell.angle_gamma   90.00
#
_symmetry.space_group_name_H-M   'P 1'
#
loop_
_entity.id
_entity.type
_entity.pdbx_description
1 polymer ?
#
loop_
_entity_poly.entity_id
_entity_poly.type
_entity_poly.pdbx_seq_one_letter_code
_entity_poly.pdbx_strand_id
1 'polypeptide(L)'
;PPPGLALTLGPVRHLDATHDVLGPVLLGRRVVQRLGALAPLVGGPAPAKPLSLRAVPSAPVEALPSAEAASDALPREPVILKTAPAEVPADSRPFLLEETPEATTTEELEVMGTDLDTRDAEVQELKQQVFSRERQEAVAALDSRLAAVSQRLQDLEARGVLAGEGREQLEMQGGWLKERIRHLVRLTRKLQ
;
A
#
# COMPACT_ATOMS: atom_id res chain seq x y z
N PRO A 1 -1.02 18.32 18.50
CA PRO A 1 -0.81 16.93 18.03
C PRO A 1 0.68 16.59 18.21
N PRO A 2 1.05 15.37 18.62
CA PRO A 2 2.45 14.99 18.61
C PRO A 2 3.01 15.08 17.18
N PRO A 3 4.28 15.46 17.00
CA PRO A 3 4.90 15.46 15.68
C PRO A 3 4.84 14.06 15.08
N GLY A 4 4.42 13.97 13.82
CA GLY A 4 4.25 12.71 13.10
C GLY A 4 4.45 12.90 11.61
N LEU A 5 4.73 11.80 10.92
CA LEU A 5 4.85 11.75 9.47
C LEU A 5 3.62 11.07 8.88
N ALA A 6 3.00 11.69 7.88
CA ALA A 6 1.91 11.10 7.11
C ALA A 6 2.36 10.84 5.67
N LEU A 7 2.00 9.67 5.14
CA LEU A 7 2.16 9.35 3.71
C LEU A 7 0.79 9.40 3.05
N THR A 8 0.63 10.31 2.08
CA THR A 8 -0.61 10.45 1.33
C THR A 8 -0.56 9.63 0.04
N LEU A 9 -1.58 8.82 -0.21
CA LEU A 9 -1.70 8.01 -1.44
C LEU A 9 -2.28 8.78 -2.64
N GLY A 10 -2.62 10.05 -2.42
CA GLY A 10 -3.20 10.95 -3.40
C GLY A 10 -3.32 12.37 -2.84
N PRO A 11 -3.94 13.28 -3.59
CA PRO A 11 -4.15 14.66 -3.12
C PRO A 11 -5.08 14.72 -1.91
N VAL A 12 -4.66 15.38 -0.83
CA VAL A 12 -5.44 15.51 0.41
C VAL A 12 -5.51 16.98 0.84
N ARG A 13 -6.36 17.76 0.17
CA ARG A 13 -6.41 19.24 0.30
C ARG A 13 -6.65 19.77 1.70
N HIS A 14 -7.28 18.99 2.58
CA HIS A 14 -7.54 19.42 3.95
C HIS A 14 -6.27 19.40 4.82
N LEU A 15 -5.21 18.71 4.40
CA LEU A 15 -3.92 18.70 5.09
C LEU A 15 -3.05 19.91 4.74
N ASP A 16 -3.29 20.54 3.58
CA ASP A 16 -2.49 21.68 3.08
C ASP A 16 -2.44 22.87 4.06
N ALA A 17 -3.48 23.04 4.89
CA ALA A 17 -3.56 24.13 5.87
C ALA A 17 -2.94 23.79 7.23
N THR A 18 -2.61 22.52 7.47
CA THR A 18 -2.27 22.00 8.81
C THR A 18 -0.95 21.23 8.87
N HIS A 19 -0.41 20.82 7.72
CA HIS A 19 0.79 20.00 7.62
C HIS A 19 1.76 20.58 6.61
N ASP A 20 3.05 20.53 6.94
CA ASP A 20 4.10 20.88 6.00
C ASP A 20 4.34 19.72 5.03
N VAL A 21 4.32 20.03 3.73
CA VAL A 21 4.59 19.03 2.68
C VAL A 21 6.11 18.89 2.51
N LEU A 22 6.66 17.76 2.98
CA LEU A 22 8.09 17.47 2.87
C LEU A 22 8.54 17.13 1.44
N GLY A 23 7.65 16.59 0.62
CA GLY A 23 7.93 16.22 -0.76
C GLY A 23 7.21 14.96 -1.22
N PRO A 24 7.30 14.62 -2.52
CA PRO A 24 6.72 13.40 -3.05
C PRO A 24 7.51 12.16 -2.64
N VAL A 25 6.82 11.02 -2.58
CA VAL A 25 7.49 9.72 -2.48
C VAL A 25 8.15 9.40 -3.82
N LEU A 26 9.47 9.39 -3.83
CA LEU A 26 10.28 9.11 -5.03
C LEU A 26 10.43 7.61 -5.28
N LEU A 27 10.56 6.82 -4.21
CA LEU A 27 10.85 5.38 -4.25
C LEU A 27 9.84 4.57 -3.46
N GLY A 28 9.71 3.28 -3.79
CA GLY A 28 8.85 2.36 -3.03
C GLY A 28 7.36 2.65 -3.21
N ARG A 29 6.94 3.27 -4.32
CA ARG A 29 5.52 3.45 -4.67
C ARG A 29 4.70 2.17 -4.53
N ARG A 30 5.30 1.02 -4.85
CA ARG A 30 4.70 -0.32 -4.68
C ARG A 30 4.42 -0.64 -3.22
N VAL A 31 5.38 -0.39 -2.33
CA VAL A 31 5.20 -0.54 -0.88
C VAL A 31 4.09 0.38 -0.41
N VAL A 32 4.08 1.62 -0.87
CA VAL A 32 3.04 2.60 -0.55
C VAL A 32 1.65 2.17 -1.03
N GLN A 33 1.54 1.58 -2.22
CA GLN A 33 0.28 0.99 -2.73
C GLN A 33 -0.17 -0.21 -1.89
N ARG A 34 0.75 -1.10 -1.49
CA ARG A 34 0.45 -2.22 -0.58
C ARG A 34 0.00 -1.72 0.79
N LEU A 35 0.66 -0.70 1.34
CA LEU A 35 0.23 -0.05 2.58
C LEU A 35 -1.18 0.52 2.43
N GLY A 36 -1.49 1.11 1.27
CA GLY A 36 -2.83 1.56 0.94
C GLY A 36 -3.87 0.45 0.82
N ALA A 37 -3.49 -0.73 0.31
CA ALA A 37 -4.36 -1.89 0.26
C ALA A 37 -4.71 -2.41 1.68
N LEU A 38 -3.77 -2.27 2.62
CA LEU A 38 -3.92 -2.64 4.03
C LEU A 38 -4.66 -1.61 4.89
N ALA A 39 -4.93 -0.42 4.35
CA ALA A 39 -5.63 0.63 5.08
C ALA A 39 -7.06 0.16 5.40
N PRO A 40 -7.52 0.27 6.66
CA PRO A 40 -8.85 -0.14 7.05
C PRO A 40 -9.89 0.78 6.40
N LEU A 41 -11.00 0.20 5.94
CA LEU A 41 -12.20 0.97 5.56
C LEU A 41 -13.16 1.13 6.74
N VAL A 42 -12.99 0.32 7.78
CA VAL A 42 -13.88 0.19 8.94
C VAL A 42 -13.03 -0.03 10.19
N GLY A 43 -13.49 0.42 11.36
CA GLY A 43 -12.90 0.00 12.64
C GLY A 43 -11.77 0.88 13.18
N GLY A 44 -11.67 2.13 12.72
CA GLY A 44 -10.71 3.11 13.22
C GLY A 44 -9.44 3.22 12.37
N PRO A 45 -8.43 3.99 12.82
CA PRO A 45 -7.28 4.34 11.99
C PRO A 45 -6.21 3.24 11.85
N ALA A 46 -6.36 2.11 12.55
CA ALA A 46 -5.32 1.08 12.64
C ALA A 46 -5.53 -0.04 11.60
N PRO A 47 -4.50 -0.46 10.87
CA PRO A 47 -4.60 -1.59 9.95
C PRO A 47 -4.86 -2.90 10.70
N ALA A 48 -5.58 -3.82 10.07
CA ALA A 48 -5.89 -5.13 10.64
C ALA A 48 -4.63 -5.96 10.95
N LYS A 49 -3.55 -5.75 10.19
CA LYS A 49 -2.23 -6.33 10.45
C LYS A 49 -1.28 -5.25 10.98
N PRO A 50 -0.61 -5.45 12.12
CA PRO A 50 0.32 -4.48 12.65
C PRO A 50 1.50 -4.29 11.68
N LEU A 51 1.87 -3.04 11.45
CA LEU A 51 2.95 -2.65 10.55
C LEU A 51 4.06 -1.97 11.34
N SER A 52 5.30 -2.24 10.95
CA SER A 52 6.47 -1.56 11.50
C SER A 52 7.34 -1.05 10.35
N LEU A 53 7.86 0.16 10.51
CA LEU A 53 8.87 0.72 9.62
C LEU A 53 10.23 0.47 10.23
N ARG A 54 11.11 -0.20 9.48
CA ARG A 54 12.49 -0.41 9.87
C ARG A 54 13.39 0.40 8.95
N ALA A 55 14.15 1.32 9.52
CA ALA A 55 15.26 1.93 8.81
C ALA A 55 16.32 0.85 8.57
N VAL A 56 16.65 0.60 7.30
CA VAL A 56 17.81 -0.19 6.93
C VAL A 56 18.94 0.83 6.72
N PRO A 57 20.03 0.77 7.50
CA PRO A 57 21.16 1.64 7.25
C PRO A 57 21.64 1.39 5.82
N SER A 58 21.71 2.43 5.00
CA SER A 58 22.39 2.34 3.71
C SER A 58 23.82 1.94 3.99
N ALA A 59 24.26 0.77 3.50
CA ALA A 59 25.65 0.37 3.63
C ALA A 59 26.52 1.55 3.14
N PRO A 60 27.51 1.99 3.94
CA PRO A 60 28.38 3.07 3.51
C PRO A 60 29.04 2.65 2.21
N VAL A 61 28.84 3.45 1.17
CA VAL A 61 29.55 3.33 -0.10
C VAL A 61 31.03 3.54 0.23
N GLU A 62 31.76 2.43 0.33
CA GLU A 62 33.21 2.31 0.47
C GLU A 62 33.89 3.35 1.39
N ALA A 63 33.81 3.13 2.70
CA ALA A 63 34.97 3.39 3.54
C ALA A 63 35.79 2.08 3.60
N LEU A 64 37.06 2.18 3.21
CA LEU A 64 38.07 1.12 3.11
C LEU A 64 38.03 0.09 4.26
N PRO A 65 38.45 -1.17 4.01
CA PRO A 65 38.42 -2.22 5.00
C PRO A 65 39.44 -1.92 6.11
N SER A 66 38.95 -1.61 7.31
CA SER A 66 39.76 -1.71 8.51
C SER A 66 39.13 -2.72 9.46
N ALA A 67 39.97 -3.68 9.81
CA ALA A 67 39.72 -4.93 10.50
C ALA A 67 38.92 -4.83 11.81
N GLU A 68 38.12 -5.87 12.02
CA GLU A 68 37.91 -6.57 13.30
C GLU A 68 37.46 -5.74 14.52
N ALA A 69 36.17 -5.76 14.81
CA ALA A 69 35.66 -6.04 16.16
C ALA A 69 34.15 -6.35 16.12
N ALA A 70 33.78 -7.42 16.80
CA ALA A 70 32.42 -7.90 16.99
C ALA A 70 31.51 -6.85 17.67
N SER A 71 30.26 -6.75 17.21
CA SER A 71 29.10 -6.67 18.11
C SER A 71 27.79 -6.84 17.34
N ASP A 72 26.94 -7.72 17.88
CA ASP A 72 25.57 -8.05 17.49
C ASP A 72 24.57 -6.90 17.80
N ALA A 73 24.97 -5.67 17.52
CA ALA A 73 24.20 -4.46 17.78
C ALA A 73 23.97 -3.74 16.45
N LEU A 74 22.82 -4.01 15.84
CA LEU A 74 22.30 -3.19 14.74
C LEU A 74 22.38 -1.71 15.17
N PRO A 75 22.99 -0.81 14.37
CA PRO A 75 23.01 0.61 14.70
C PRO A 75 21.56 1.11 14.75
N ARG A 76 21.10 1.42 15.96
CA ARG A 76 19.78 2.02 16.25
C ARG A 76 19.87 3.53 16.14
N GLU A 77 20.43 4.05 15.05
CA GLU A 77 20.37 5.49 14.86
C GLU A 77 18.92 5.87 14.50
N PRO A 78 18.33 6.85 15.21
CA PRO A 78 16.99 7.32 14.89
C PRO A 78 17.00 7.87 13.47
N VAL A 79 15.92 7.64 12.71
CA VAL A 79 15.71 8.31 11.43
C VAL A 79 15.67 9.81 11.70
N ILE A 80 16.75 10.52 11.38
CA ILE A 80 16.81 11.98 11.52
C ILE A 80 16.11 12.58 10.31
N LEU A 81 14.82 12.87 10.46
CA LEU A 81 14.08 13.68 9.50
C LEU A 81 14.60 15.12 9.59
N LYS A 82 15.41 15.53 8.63
CA LYS A 82 15.80 16.93 8.47
C LYS A 82 14.75 17.62 7.61
N THR A 83 14.29 18.78 8.03
CA THR A 83 13.45 19.65 7.20
C THR A 83 14.20 19.92 5.89
N ALA A 84 13.53 19.74 4.77
CA ALA A 84 14.10 20.09 3.48
C ALA A 84 14.50 21.58 3.50
N PRO A 85 15.71 21.95 3.03
CA PRO A 85 16.10 23.35 2.96
C PRO A 85 15.08 24.13 2.11
N ALA A 86 14.80 25.38 2.48
CA ALA A 86 13.83 26.24 1.80
C ALA A 86 14.15 26.41 0.29
N GLU A 87 15.42 26.26 -0.06
CA GLU A 87 15.91 26.17 -1.43
C GLU A 87 16.57 24.81 -1.59
N VAL A 88 15.98 23.95 -2.43
CA VAL A 88 16.63 22.73 -2.88
C VAL A 88 17.71 23.17 -3.89
N PRO A 89 19.01 22.95 -3.62
CA PRO A 89 20.07 23.30 -4.57
C PRO A 89 19.73 22.74 -5.96
N ALA A 90 19.96 23.51 -7.03
CA ALA A 90 19.68 23.09 -8.41
C ALA A 90 20.38 21.76 -8.78
N ASP A 91 21.45 21.45 -8.05
CA ASP A 91 22.31 20.29 -8.25
C ASP A 91 21.90 19.08 -7.38
N SER A 92 20.82 19.22 -6.60
CA SER A 92 20.28 18.16 -5.76
C SER A 92 19.71 17.06 -6.66
N ARG A 93 20.50 16.01 -6.87
CA ARG A 93 20.00 14.81 -7.52
C ARG A 93 19.03 14.14 -6.54
N PRO A 94 17.76 13.87 -6.93
CA PRO A 94 16.89 13.03 -6.11
C PRO A 94 17.66 11.75 -5.78
N PHE A 95 17.55 11.28 -4.53
CA PHE A 95 18.04 9.95 -4.15
C PHE A 95 17.56 8.98 -5.22
N LEU A 96 18.53 8.45 -5.98
CA LEU A 96 18.41 7.53 -7.10
C LEU A 96 16.94 7.39 -7.57
N LEU A 97 16.54 8.15 -8.59
CA LEU A 97 15.29 7.88 -9.28
C LEU A 97 15.45 6.48 -9.88
N GLU A 98 15.00 5.43 -9.18
CA GLU A 98 14.76 4.14 -9.84
C GLU A 98 13.86 4.50 -11.01
N GLU A 99 14.32 4.26 -12.24
CA GLU A 99 13.44 4.27 -13.40
C GLU A 99 12.31 3.33 -13.02
N THR A 100 11.16 3.88 -12.62
CA THR A 100 10.05 3.08 -12.13
C THR A 100 9.67 2.19 -13.29
N PRO A 101 10.02 0.89 -13.28
CA PRO A 101 9.53 0.02 -14.32
C PRO A 101 8.01 0.07 -14.14
N GLU A 102 7.28 0.23 -15.24
CA GLU A 102 5.83 0.07 -15.20
C GLU A 102 5.50 -1.14 -14.33
N ALA A 103 4.53 -0.99 -13.42
CA ALA A 103 4.21 -2.05 -12.47
C ALA A 103 3.98 -3.33 -13.27
N THR A 104 4.72 -4.38 -12.91
CA THR A 104 4.55 -5.64 -13.62
C THR A 104 3.14 -6.14 -13.32
N THR A 105 2.53 -6.81 -14.29
CA THR A 105 1.19 -7.40 -14.16
C THR A 105 1.07 -8.26 -12.91
N THR A 106 2.12 -9.04 -12.63
CA THR A 106 2.24 -9.87 -11.43
C THR A 106 2.10 -9.04 -10.16
N GLU A 107 2.80 -7.91 -10.08
CA GLU A 107 2.74 -7.02 -8.91
C GLU A 107 1.37 -6.38 -8.73
N GLU A 108 0.72 -5.97 -9.83
CA GLU A 108 -0.65 -5.44 -9.74
C GLU A 108 -1.62 -6.50 -9.19
N LEU A 109 -1.50 -7.76 -9.66
CA LEU A 109 -2.29 -8.89 -9.15
C LEU A 109 -1.99 -9.21 -7.68
N GLU A 110 -0.72 -9.10 -7.25
CA GLU A 110 -0.33 -9.26 -5.84
C GLU A 110 -0.93 -8.16 -4.94
N VAL A 111 -0.90 -6.90 -5.39
CA VAL A 111 -1.51 -5.78 -4.66
C VAL A 111 -3.02 -6.00 -4.55
N MET A 112 -3.68 -6.41 -5.63
CA MET A 112 -5.11 -6.75 -5.60
C MET A 112 -5.40 -7.93 -4.67
N GLY A 113 -4.56 -8.97 -4.67
CA GLY A 113 -4.68 -10.09 -3.73
C GLY A 113 -4.60 -9.65 -2.26
N THR A 114 -3.64 -8.78 -1.94
CA THR A 114 -3.46 -8.20 -0.60
C THR A 114 -4.66 -7.34 -0.19
N ASP A 115 -5.22 -6.58 -1.12
CA ASP A 115 -6.44 -5.79 -0.89
C ASP A 115 -7.60 -6.73 -0.51
N LEU A 116 -7.86 -7.76 -1.32
CA LEU A 116 -8.95 -8.72 -1.06
C LEU A 116 -8.77 -9.50 0.25
N ASP A 117 -7.53 -9.81 0.68
CA ASP A 117 -7.26 -10.38 2.01
C ASP A 117 -7.75 -9.46 3.13
N THR A 118 -7.50 -8.16 2.98
CA THR A 118 -7.89 -7.16 3.98
C THR A 118 -9.42 -6.99 4.00
N ARG A 119 -10.04 -6.91 2.82
CA ARG A 119 -11.51 -6.80 2.71
C ARG A 119 -12.23 -8.03 3.24
N ASP A 120 -11.67 -9.23 3.08
CA ASP A 120 -12.25 -10.44 3.68
C ASP A 120 -12.24 -10.38 5.21
N ALA A 121 -11.14 -9.93 5.82
CA ALA A 121 -11.08 -9.73 7.27
C ALA A 121 -12.15 -8.73 7.75
N GLU A 122 -12.30 -7.59 7.06
CA GLU A 122 -13.34 -6.58 7.37
C GLU A 122 -14.76 -7.15 7.23
N VAL A 123 -15.02 -8.00 6.23
CA VAL A 123 -16.30 -8.70 6.10
C VAL A 123 -16.55 -9.62 7.30
N GLN A 124 -15.53 -10.31 7.81
CA GLN A 124 -15.67 -11.13 9.02
C GLN A 124 -15.95 -10.27 10.26
N GLU A 125 -15.33 -9.10 10.39
CA GLU A 125 -15.61 -8.16 11.48
C GLU A 125 -17.05 -7.62 11.41
N LEU A 126 -17.50 -7.17 10.24
CA LEU A 126 -18.87 -6.66 10.04
C LEU A 126 -19.96 -7.72 10.27
N LYS A 127 -19.65 -9.00 10.10
CA LYS A 127 -20.57 -10.10 10.46
C LYS A 127 -20.83 -10.17 11.96
N GLN A 128 -19.86 -9.79 12.79
CA GLN A 128 -19.97 -9.83 14.25
C GLN A 128 -20.62 -8.56 14.83
N GLN A 129 -20.71 -7.50 14.05
CA GLN A 129 -21.33 -6.24 14.48
C GLN A 129 -22.86 -6.32 14.43
N VAL A 130 -23.51 -5.70 15.42
CA VAL A 130 -24.97 -5.50 15.42
C VAL A 130 -25.35 -4.55 14.28
N PHE A 131 -26.54 -4.73 13.72
CA PHE A 131 -27.07 -3.84 12.70
C PHE A 131 -27.08 -2.38 13.20
N SER A 132 -26.34 -1.52 12.51
CA SER A 132 -26.21 -0.11 12.82
C SER A 132 -26.00 0.68 11.53
N ARG A 133 -26.19 2.00 11.59
CA ARG A 133 -25.91 2.90 10.47
C ARG A 133 -24.43 2.85 10.07
N GLU A 134 -23.52 2.83 11.04
CA GLU A 134 -22.07 2.73 10.81
C GLU A 134 -21.72 1.44 10.06
N ARG A 135 -22.34 0.32 10.45
CA ARG A 135 -22.18 -0.97 9.75
C ARG A 135 -22.66 -0.88 8.29
N GLN A 136 -23.77 -0.20 8.02
CA GLN A 136 -24.27 -0.04 6.64
C GLN A 136 -23.35 0.84 5.78
N GLU A 137 -22.84 1.95 6.34
CA GLU A 137 -21.87 2.81 5.67
C GLU A 137 -20.58 2.05 5.35
N ALA A 138 -20.12 1.21 6.28
CA ALA A 138 -19.00 0.30 6.09
C ALA A 138 -19.23 -0.74 4.99
N VAL A 139 -20.40 -1.37 4.95
CA VAL A 139 -20.77 -2.31 3.87
C VAL A 139 -20.78 -1.60 2.51
N ALA A 140 -21.31 -0.39 2.43
CA ALA A 140 -21.30 0.41 1.20
C ALA A 140 -19.88 0.77 0.74
N ALA A 141 -18.98 1.11 1.68
CA ALA A 141 -17.58 1.37 1.38
C ALA A 141 -16.86 0.12 0.85
N LEU A 142 -17.11 -1.05 1.45
CA LEU A 142 -16.60 -2.33 0.96
C LEU A 142 -17.08 -2.63 -0.46
N ASP A 143 -18.38 -2.46 -0.73
CA ASP A 143 -18.95 -2.70 -2.06
C ASP A 143 -18.31 -1.80 -3.13
N SER A 144 -18.14 -0.51 -2.81
CA SER A 144 -17.45 0.44 -3.71
C SER A 144 -16.01 0.01 -3.98
N ARG A 145 -15.28 -0.44 -2.94
CA ARG A 145 -13.90 -0.90 -3.09
C ARG A 145 -13.80 -2.18 -3.92
N LEU A 146 -14.67 -3.17 -3.68
CA LEU A 146 -14.70 -4.42 -4.45
C LEU A 146 -15.02 -4.16 -5.93
N ALA A 147 -15.92 -3.21 -6.21
CA ALA A 147 -16.21 -2.77 -7.58
C ALA A 147 -14.97 -2.16 -8.25
N ALA A 148 -14.22 -1.31 -7.54
CA ALA A 148 -12.99 -0.71 -8.07
C ALA A 148 -11.90 -1.75 -8.36
N VAL A 149 -11.72 -2.75 -7.49
CA VAL A 149 -10.77 -3.86 -7.73
C VAL A 149 -11.23 -4.71 -8.93
N SER A 150 -12.53 -5.00 -9.04
CA SER A 150 -13.08 -5.70 -10.21
C SER A 150 -12.82 -4.95 -11.51
N GLN A 151 -13.02 -3.64 -11.53
CA GLN A 151 -12.79 -2.83 -12.72
C GLN A 151 -11.31 -2.87 -13.13
N ARG A 152 -10.39 -2.70 -12.17
CA ARG A 152 -8.95 -2.77 -12.44
C ARG A 152 -8.52 -4.11 -13.04
N LEU A 153 -9.10 -5.20 -12.55
CA LEU A 153 -8.82 -6.54 -13.07
C LEU A 153 -9.36 -6.71 -14.50
N GLN A 154 -10.54 -6.16 -14.81
CA GLN A 154 -11.08 -6.13 -16.17
C GLN A 154 -10.22 -5.28 -17.11
N ASP A 155 -9.69 -4.15 -16.64
CA ASP A 155 -8.81 -3.28 -17.43
C ASP A 155 -7.48 -3.99 -17.78
N LEU A 156 -6.97 -4.85 -16.90
CA LEU A 156 -5.80 -5.69 -17.17
C LEU A 156 -6.06 -6.74 -18.25
N GLU A 157 -7.24 -7.33 -18.23
CA GLU A 157 -7.67 -8.31 -19.23
C GLU A 157 -7.94 -7.67 -20.58
N ALA A 158 -8.60 -6.52 -20.60
CA ALA A 158 -8.88 -5.76 -21.82
C ALA A 158 -7.59 -5.32 -22.53
N ARG A 159 -6.53 -5.04 -21.76
CA ARG A 159 -5.18 -4.78 -22.27
C ARG A 159 -4.46 -6.03 -22.78
N GLY A 160 -5.05 -7.23 -22.66
CA GLY A 160 -4.45 -8.49 -23.08
C GLY A 160 -3.26 -8.92 -22.24
N VAL A 161 -3.09 -8.34 -21.04
CA VAL A 161 -1.88 -8.54 -20.23
C VAL A 161 -1.91 -9.89 -19.50
N LEU A 162 -3.10 -10.43 -19.27
CA LEU A 162 -3.27 -11.74 -18.64
C LEU A 162 -3.25 -12.91 -19.63
N ALA A 163 -3.36 -12.65 -20.94
CA ALA A 163 -3.39 -13.68 -21.98
C ALA A 163 -2.10 -13.69 -22.81
N GLY A 164 -1.68 -14.87 -23.27
CA GLY A 164 -0.52 -15.06 -24.14
C GLY A 164 0.33 -16.28 -23.78
N GLU A 165 1.20 -16.70 -24.71
CA GLU A 165 2.15 -17.79 -24.48
C GLU A 165 3.01 -17.49 -23.25
N GLY A 166 3.08 -18.45 -22.32
CA GLY A 166 3.83 -18.31 -21.05
C GLY A 166 3.13 -17.51 -19.95
N ARG A 167 1.83 -17.16 -20.09
CA ARG A 167 1.07 -16.38 -19.09
C ARG A 167 -0.03 -17.14 -18.36
N GLU A 168 -0.06 -18.47 -18.47
CA GLU A 168 -1.05 -19.35 -17.82
C GLU A 168 -1.19 -19.08 -16.30
N GLN A 169 -0.07 -18.78 -15.62
CA GLN A 169 -0.08 -18.46 -14.19
C GLN A 169 -0.81 -17.14 -13.89
N LEU A 170 -0.65 -16.11 -14.73
CA LEU A 170 -1.31 -14.81 -14.55
C LEU A 170 -2.81 -14.93 -14.83
N GLU A 171 -3.19 -15.71 -15.84
CA GLU A 171 -4.59 -16.03 -16.14
C GLU A 171 -5.25 -16.78 -14.97
N MET A 172 -4.59 -17.81 -14.44
CA MET A 172 -5.07 -18.56 -13.28
C MET A 172 -5.22 -17.65 -12.05
N GLN A 173 -4.23 -16.78 -11.79
CA GLN A 173 -4.29 -15.83 -10.68
C GLN A 173 -5.44 -14.82 -10.87
N GLY A 174 -5.60 -14.27 -12.08
CA GLY A 174 -6.71 -13.38 -12.42
C GLY A 174 -8.08 -14.04 -12.23
N GLY A 175 -8.23 -15.29 -12.70
CA GLY A 175 -9.45 -16.08 -12.51
C GLY A 175 -9.79 -16.32 -11.04
N TRP A 176 -8.78 -16.64 -10.22
CA TRP A 176 -8.97 -16.79 -8.78
C TRP A 176 -9.40 -15.49 -8.09
N LEU A 177 -8.77 -14.36 -8.44
CA LEU A 177 -9.16 -13.05 -7.90
C LEU A 177 -10.61 -12.69 -8.26
N LYS A 178 -11.06 -12.99 -9.48
CA LYS A 178 -12.47 -12.81 -9.89
C LYS A 178 -13.45 -13.64 -9.06
N GLU A 179 -13.15 -14.91 -8.83
CA GLU A 179 -13.98 -15.77 -7.98
C GLU A 179 -14.05 -15.22 -6.56
N ARG A 180 -12.93 -14.74 -6.04
CA ARG A 180 -12.85 -14.16 -4.71
C ARG A 180 -13.65 -12.87 -4.57
N ILE A 181 -13.57 -11.97 -5.55
CA ILE A 181 -14.41 -10.75 -5.61
C ILE A 181 -15.89 -11.14 -5.60
N ARG A 182 -16.31 -12.09 -6.45
CA ARG A 182 -17.70 -12.59 -6.49
C ARG A 182 -18.14 -13.20 -5.18
N HIS A 183 -17.25 -13.91 -4.48
CA HIS A 183 -17.52 -14.43 -3.15
C HIS A 183 -17.77 -13.30 -2.14
N LEU A 184 -16.86 -12.33 -2.05
CA LEU A 184 -16.97 -11.21 -1.11
C LEU A 184 -18.21 -10.36 -1.37
N VAL A 185 -18.54 -10.06 -2.63
CA VAL A 185 -19.78 -9.33 -3.00
C VAL A 185 -21.03 -10.09 -2.56
N ARG A 186 -21.04 -11.42 -2.64
CA ARG A 186 -22.17 -12.22 -2.12
C ARG A 186 -22.25 -12.17 -0.60
N LEU A 187 -21.13 -12.07 0.09
CA LEU A 187 -21.10 -11.91 1.54
C LEU A 187 -21.58 -10.53 1.96
N THR A 188 -21.08 -9.45 1.35
CA THR A 188 -21.50 -8.07 1.69
C THR A 188 -22.99 -7.85 1.46
N ARG A 189 -23.56 -8.39 0.39
CA ARG A 189 -25.03 -8.39 0.15
C ARG A 189 -25.85 -9.07 1.23
N LYS A 190 -25.30 -10.05 1.95
CA LYS A 190 -25.98 -10.70 3.08
C LYS A 190 -25.88 -9.89 4.38
N LEU A 191 -25.04 -8.85 4.42
CA LEU A 191 -24.87 -7.98 5.57
C LEU A 191 -25.75 -6.73 5.52
N GLN A 192 -26.28 -6.40 4.34
CA GLN A 192 -27.29 -5.36 4.13
C GLN A 192 -28.62 -5.77 4.74
#